data_AF-A0AAW7I874-F1
#
_entry.id   AF-A0AAW7I874-F1
#
_cell.length_a   1.000
_cell.length_b   1.000
_cell.length_c   1.000
_cell.angle_alpha   90.00
_cell.angle_beta   90.00
_cell.angle_gamma   90.00
#
_symmetry.space_group_name_H-M   'P 1'
#
loop_
_entity.id
_entity.type
_entity.pdbx_description
1 polymer ?
#
loop_
_entity_poly.entity_id
_entity_poly.type
_entity_poly.pdbx_seq_one_letter_code
_entity_poly.pdbx_strand_id
1 'polypeptide(L)'
;MEESQYLRTWQQELEKENEEHQRSLDKFLNEREMLLSKRGILSEIIFQSSGDDGIEKFKVHSGYNEIVSSLEKLEGQTQYELEENLRIKIRYNKHIISKIKLQVR
;
A
#
# COMPACT_ATOMS: atom_id res chain seq x y z
N MET A 1 25.35 24.60 20.40
CA MET A 1 25.67 24.24 18.99
C MET A 1 25.33 22.78 18.71
N GLU A 2 25.73 21.83 19.55
CA GLU A 2 25.49 20.38 19.35
C GLU A 2 24.02 19.98 19.31
N GLU A 3 23.17 20.55 20.17
CA GLU A 3 21.74 20.23 20.23
C GLU A 3 20.98 20.59 18.93
N SER A 4 21.29 21.76 18.33
CA SER A 4 20.70 22.16 17.05
C SER A 4 21.11 21.22 15.92
N GLN A 5 22.36 20.74 15.94
CA GLN A 5 22.86 19.79 14.94
C GLN A 5 22.22 18.42 15.12
N TYR A 6 22.08 17.93 16.35
CA TYR A 6 21.35 16.70 16.67
C TYR A 6 19.90 16.74 16.18
N LEU A 7 19.19 17.84 16.46
CA LEU A 7 17.80 18.02 16.02
C LEU A 7 17.68 18.03 14.49
N ARG A 8 18.65 18.62 13.78
CA ARG A 8 18.69 18.61 12.30
C ARG A 8 18.93 17.20 11.75
N THR A 9 19.85 16.43 12.35
CA THR A 9 20.08 15.03 11.96
C THR A 9 18.83 14.19 12.20
N TRP A 10 18.21 14.32 13.37
CA TRP A 10 17.01 13.57 13.70
C TRP A 10 15.84 13.91 12.76
N GLN A 11 15.70 15.19 12.37
CA GLN A 11 14.74 15.59 11.35
C GLN A 11 14.95 14.84 10.03
N GLN A 12 16.19 14.73 9.53
CA GLN A 12 16.51 14.04 8.28
C GLN A 12 16.21 12.54 8.38
N GLU A 13 16.50 11.92 9.51
CA GLU A 13 16.18 10.51 9.76
C GLU A 13 14.67 10.27 9.73
N LEU A 14 13.88 11.12 10.38
CA LEU A 14 12.42 11.03 10.38
C LEU A 14 11.81 11.30 8.98
N GLU A 15 12.41 12.21 8.21
CA GLU A 15 12.00 12.48 6.82
C GLU A 15 12.25 11.24 5.95
N LYS A 16 13.42 10.60 6.08
CA LYS A 16 13.74 9.35 5.39
C LYS A 16 12.81 8.20 5.79
N GLU A 17 12.57 8.02 7.09
CA GLU A 17 11.65 6.98 7.59
C GLU A 17 10.22 7.19 7.03
N ASN A 18 9.76 8.44 6.94
CA ASN A 18 8.48 8.76 6.32
C ASN A 18 8.42 8.39 4.84
N GLU A 19 9.49 8.64 4.08
CA GLU A 19 9.55 8.23 2.68
C GLU A 19 9.48 6.72 2.53
N GLU A 20 10.18 5.96 3.38
CA GLU A 20 10.16 4.49 3.35
C GLU A 20 8.78 3.92 3.69
N HIS A 21 8.13 4.47 4.73
CA HIS A 21 6.75 4.11 5.08
C HIS A 21 5.76 4.47 3.97
N GLN A 22 5.89 5.64 3.36
CA GLN A 22 5.01 6.08 2.28
C GLN A 22 5.18 5.19 1.04
N ARG A 23 6.42 4.88 0.64
CA ARG A 23 6.68 3.94 -0.48
C ARG A 23 6.07 2.57 -0.23
N SER A 24 6.09 2.10 1.02
CA SER A 24 5.46 0.82 1.40
C SER A 24 3.94 0.89 1.26
N LEU A 25 3.30 1.97 1.74
CA LEU A 25 1.86 2.19 1.55
C LEU A 25 1.49 2.26 0.06
N ASP A 26 2.22 3.05 -0.71
CA ASP A 26 1.95 3.24 -2.14
C ASP A 26 2.07 1.92 -2.90
N LYS A 27 3.02 1.06 -2.52
CA LYS A 27 3.15 -0.28 -3.11
C LYS A 27 1.87 -1.10 -2.89
N PHE A 28 1.34 -1.16 -1.67
CA PHE A 28 0.12 -1.91 -1.38
C PHE A 28 -1.10 -1.36 -2.12
N LEU A 29 -1.24 -0.03 -2.15
CA LEU A 29 -2.34 0.65 -2.84
C LEU A 29 -2.30 0.39 -4.35
N ASN A 30 -1.12 0.56 -4.97
CA ASN A 30 -0.93 0.34 -6.40
C ASN A 30 -1.15 -1.13 -6.78
N GLU A 31 -0.67 -2.07 -5.95
CA GLU A 31 -0.87 -3.51 -6.18
C GLU A 31 -2.36 -3.88 -6.11
N ARG A 32 -3.08 -3.35 -5.09
CA ARG A 32 -4.53 -3.55 -4.95
C ARG A 32 -5.29 -2.98 -6.15
N GLU A 33 -5.01 -1.75 -6.55
CA GLU A 33 -5.66 -1.10 -7.69
C GLU A 33 -5.43 -1.86 -9.00
N MET A 34 -4.19 -2.27 -9.26
CA MET A 34 -3.84 -3.07 -10.44
C MET A 34 -4.60 -4.40 -10.45
N LEU A 35 -4.66 -5.12 -9.33
CA LEU A 35 -5.34 -6.40 -9.24
C LEU A 35 -6.86 -6.26 -9.38
N LEU A 36 -7.45 -5.21 -8.79
CA LEU A 36 -8.88 -4.90 -8.95
C LEU A 36 -9.24 -4.63 -10.41
N SER A 37 -8.40 -3.86 -11.12
CA SER A 37 -8.57 -3.57 -12.54
C SER A 37 -8.50 -4.86 -13.39
N LYS A 38 -7.47 -5.70 -13.17
CA LYS A 38 -7.34 -7.00 -13.85
C LYS A 38 -8.53 -7.91 -13.59
N ARG A 39 -8.98 -8.02 -12.32
CA ARG A 39 -10.16 -8.81 -11.95
C ARG A 39 -11.39 -8.31 -12.70
N GLY A 40 -11.62 -6.99 -12.73
CA GLY A 40 -12.75 -6.38 -13.44
C GLY A 40 -12.81 -6.78 -14.91
N ILE A 41 -11.70 -6.62 -15.64
CA ILE A 41 -11.59 -7.00 -17.06
C ILE A 41 -11.89 -8.49 -17.26
N LEU A 42 -11.30 -9.36 -16.43
CA LEU A 42 -11.51 -10.81 -16.54
C LEU A 42 -12.95 -11.21 -16.20
N SER A 43 -13.56 -10.57 -15.19
CA SER A 43 -14.96 -10.77 -14.84
C SER A 43 -15.90 -10.35 -15.97
N GLU A 44 -15.61 -9.26 -16.68
CA GLU A 44 -16.37 -8.83 -17.86
C GLU A 44 -16.30 -9.86 -19.00
N ILE A 45 -15.10 -10.39 -19.28
CA ILE A 45 -14.90 -11.44 -20.29
C ILE A 45 -15.68 -12.71 -19.92
N ILE A 46 -15.62 -13.12 -18.64
CA ILE A 46 -16.38 -14.27 -18.13
C ILE A 46 -17.88 -14.03 -18.31
N PHE A 47 -18.38 -12.85 -17.93
CA PHE A 47 -19.79 -12.51 -18.04
C PHE A 47 -20.30 -12.55 -19.50
N GLN A 48 -19.47 -12.15 -20.46
CA GLN A 48 -19.81 -12.18 -21.89
C GLN A 48 -19.72 -13.60 -22.50
N SER A 49 -19.08 -14.55 -21.82
CA SER A 49 -18.86 -15.91 -22.31
C SER A 49 -20.02 -16.82 -21.91
N SER A 50 -20.93 -17.12 -22.85
CA SER A 50 -22.13 -17.94 -22.63
C SER A 50 -21.86 -19.45 -22.70
N GLY A 51 -21.09 -19.98 -21.74
CA GLY A 51 -20.90 -21.44 -21.56
C GLY A 51 -20.14 -21.81 -20.29
N ASP A 52 -20.78 -22.58 -19.40
CA ASP A 52 -20.28 -22.91 -18.05
C ASP A 52 -18.94 -23.68 -18.05
N ASP A 53 -18.78 -24.66 -18.93
CA ASP A 53 -17.57 -25.51 -19.02
C ASP A 53 -16.31 -24.76 -19.49
N GLY A 54 -16.48 -23.62 -20.19
CA GLY A 54 -15.38 -22.79 -20.68
C GLY A 54 -14.84 -21.84 -19.62
N ILE A 55 -15.69 -21.43 -18.67
CA ILE A 55 -15.38 -20.40 -17.67
C ILE A 55 -14.31 -20.90 -16.70
N GLU A 56 -14.42 -22.11 -16.18
CA GLU A 56 -13.43 -22.63 -15.23
C GLU A 56 -12.05 -22.82 -15.88
N LYS A 57 -12.01 -23.33 -17.11
CA LYS A 57 -10.75 -23.38 -17.87
C LYS A 57 -10.18 -21.98 -18.08
N PHE A 58 -11.00 -21.00 -18.43
CA PHE A 58 -10.56 -19.62 -18.60
C PHE A 58 -10.00 -19.02 -17.31
N LYS A 59 -10.67 -19.20 -16.16
CA LYS A 59 -10.19 -18.71 -14.85
C LYS A 59 -8.80 -19.24 -14.52
N VAL A 60 -8.56 -20.53 -14.76
CA VAL A 60 -7.25 -21.16 -14.53
C VAL A 60 -6.18 -20.58 -15.46
N HIS A 61 -6.47 -20.45 -16.77
CA HIS A 61 -5.46 -19.97 -17.73
C HIS A 61 -5.18 -18.46 -17.62
N SER A 62 -6.18 -17.67 -17.22
CA SER A 62 -6.05 -16.22 -17.09
C SER A 62 -5.42 -15.77 -15.76
N GLY A 63 -5.23 -16.69 -14.82
CA GLY A 63 -4.75 -16.37 -13.48
C GLY A 63 -5.81 -15.70 -12.59
N TYR A 64 -7.11 -15.85 -12.92
CA TYR A 64 -8.20 -15.17 -12.23
C TYR A 64 -8.24 -15.53 -10.74
N ASN A 65 -8.06 -16.81 -10.43
CA ASN A 65 -8.13 -17.30 -9.05
C ASN A 65 -6.96 -16.78 -8.22
N GLU A 66 -5.76 -16.69 -8.80
CA GLU A 66 -4.57 -16.12 -8.18
C GLU A 66 -4.75 -14.62 -7.89
N ILE A 67 -5.38 -13.88 -8.81
CA ILE A 67 -5.74 -12.48 -8.60
C ILE A 67 -6.72 -12.34 -7.43
N VAL A 68 -7.77 -13.17 -7.39
CA VAL A 68 -8.76 -13.16 -6.29
C VAL A 68 -8.08 -13.46 -4.95
N SER A 69 -7.31 -14.54 -4.86
CA SER A 69 -6.59 -14.88 -3.63
C SER A 69 -5.57 -13.83 -3.20
N SER A 70 -4.95 -13.11 -4.14
CA SER A 70 -4.03 -12.02 -3.82
C SER A 70 -4.77 -10.80 -3.30
N LEU A 71 -5.93 -10.47 -3.88
CA LEU A 71 -6.81 -9.41 -3.40
C LEU A 71 -7.32 -9.72 -1.99
N GLU A 72 -7.76 -10.94 -1.71
CA GLU A 72 -8.21 -11.35 -0.38
C GLU A 72 -7.12 -11.16 0.69
N LYS A 73 -5.86 -11.44 0.35
CA LYS A 73 -4.72 -11.17 1.25
C LYS A 73 -4.53 -9.66 1.46
N LEU A 74 -4.61 -8.87 0.39
CA LEU A 74 -4.44 -7.42 0.46
C LEU A 74 -5.61 -6.71 1.14
N GLU A 75 -6.80 -7.29 1.13
CA GLU A 75 -8.01 -6.77 1.79
C GLU A 75 -8.22 -7.39 3.19
N GLY A 76 -7.33 -8.30 3.59
CA GLY A 76 -7.38 -8.96 4.88
C GLY A 76 -7.07 -8.03 6.05
N GLN A 77 -7.59 -8.38 7.22
CA GLN A 77 -7.45 -7.60 8.46
C GLN A 77 -5.99 -7.31 8.81
N THR A 78 -5.09 -8.28 8.68
CA THR A 78 -3.65 -8.11 8.94
C THR A 78 -3.03 -7.04 8.05
N GLN A 79 -3.41 -7.01 6.76
CA GLN A 79 -2.90 -6.01 5.83
C GLN A 79 -3.46 -4.62 6.16
N TYR A 80 -4.74 -4.53 6.50
CA TYR A 80 -5.36 -3.28 6.95
C TYR A 80 -4.66 -2.70 8.18
N GLU A 81 -4.40 -3.54 9.18
CA GLU A 81 -3.68 -3.12 10.39
C GLU A 81 -2.26 -2.65 10.09
N LEU A 82 -1.56 -3.31 9.17
CA LEU A 82 -0.24 -2.87 8.71
C LEU A 82 -0.31 -1.49 8.05
N GLU A 83 -1.26 -1.27 7.14
CA GLU A 83 -1.44 0.03 6.48
C GLU A 83 -1.79 1.14 7.48
N GLU A 84 -2.68 0.87 8.44
CA GLU A 84 -3.03 1.85 9.45
C GLU A 84 -1.86 2.18 10.36
N ASN A 85 -1.06 1.18 10.76
CA ASN A 85 0.17 1.40 11.52
C ASN A 85 1.16 2.29 10.75
N LEU A 86 1.33 2.09 9.44
CA LEU A 86 2.18 2.95 8.61
C LEU A 86 1.64 4.39 8.57
N ARG A 87 0.33 4.58 8.39
CA ARG A 87 -0.31 5.92 8.40
C ARG A 87 -0.11 6.65 9.72
N ILE A 88 -0.26 5.93 10.84
CA ILE A 88 -0.05 6.47 12.19
C ILE A 88 1.40 6.92 12.36
N LYS A 89 2.38 6.06 12.01
CA LYS A 89 3.80 6.40 12.08
C LYS A 89 4.14 7.63 11.24
N ILE A 90 3.66 7.68 10.00
CA ILE A 90 3.86 8.85 9.12
C ILE A 90 3.30 10.12 9.75
N ARG A 91 2.08 10.07 10.30
CA ARG A 91 1.44 11.22 10.96
C ARG A 91 2.26 11.68 12.17
N TYR A 92 2.74 10.74 12.98
CA TYR A 92 3.52 11.03 14.17
C TYR A 92 4.87 11.67 13.83
N ASN A 93 5.61 11.10 12.88
CA ASN A 93 6.88 11.64 12.42
C ASN A 93 6.70 13.05 11.82
N LYS A 94 5.66 13.27 11.01
CA LYS A 94 5.30 14.62 10.51
C LYS A 94 5.08 15.62 11.65
N HIS A 95 4.42 15.19 12.73
CA HIS A 95 4.20 16.04 13.90
C HIS A 95 5.53 16.39 14.59
N ILE A 96 6.41 15.42 14.83
CA ILE A 96 7.72 15.65 15.45
C ILE A 96 8.56 16.59 14.59
N ILE A 97 8.67 16.34 13.29
CA ILE A 97 9.41 17.18 12.34
C ILE A 97 8.92 18.63 12.43
N SER A 98 7.60 18.85 12.51
CA SER A 98 7.04 20.19 12.67
C SER A 98 7.49 20.87 13.98
N LYS A 99 7.62 20.12 15.08
CA LYS A 99 8.13 20.65 16.36
C LYS A 99 9.62 20.96 16.29
N ILE A 100 10.42 20.08 15.69
CA ILE A 100 11.85 20.30 15.48
C ILE A 100 12.07 21.59 14.69
N LYS A 101 11.34 21.79 13.58
CA LYS A 101 11.44 22.97 12.72
C LYS A 101 11.16 24.29 13.45
N LEU A 102 10.43 24.28 14.57
CA LEU A 102 10.21 25.47 15.40
C LEU A 102 11.41 25.79 16.32
N GLN A 103 12.19 24.77 16.69
CA GLN A 103 13.33 24.88 17.61
C GLN A 103 14.65 25.18 16.89
N VAL A 104 14.80 24.74 15.64
CA VAL A 104 16.03 24.92 14.86
C VAL A 104 16.00 26.13 13.91
N ARG A 105 14.99 27.00 14.07
CA ARG A 105 14.83 28.26 13.32
C ARG A 105 15.92 29.27 13.64
#